data_AF-A0A3P1YL52-F1
#
_entry.id   AF-A0A3P1YL52-F1
#
_cell.length_a   1.000
_cell.length_b   1.000
_cell.length_c   1.000
_cell.angle_alpha   90.00
_cell.angle_beta   90.00
_cell.angle_gamma   90.00
#
_symmetry.space_group_name_H-M   'P 1'
#
loop_
_entity.id
_entity.type
_entity.pdbx_description
1 polymer ?
#
loop_
_entity_poly.entity_id
_entity_poly.type
_entity_poly.pdbx_seq_one_letter_code
_entity_poly.pdbx_strand_id
1 'polypeptide(L)'
;MKKTLFTAIFLSISILGIYGQVETRFFPNRDALQQNRLLKEHRRVAKIKAMPPLDIQKIASARQQERDDNVPFRFGEGFDTRITLADGEWTDTENGRLWTMAIESKGAYSINFVFNDFYLPEGAELYISNEEGDMLYGPVTSKANTENGHFLTDLIKGDKVSIYLFEPSNKRNESQLTIKRVVHAYENMWLYVDLSG
;
A
#
# COMPACT_ATOMS: atom_id res chain seq x y z
N MET A 1 15.70 19.63 61.83
CA MET A 1 16.45 18.68 60.97
C MET A 1 15.47 17.91 60.10
N LYS A 2 15.72 17.94 58.78
CA LYS A 2 15.33 17.03 57.68
C LYS A 2 14.84 17.84 56.49
N LYS A 3 15.78 18.13 55.58
CA LYS A 3 15.54 18.68 54.25
C LYS A 3 15.10 17.53 53.36
N THR A 4 13.87 17.55 52.85
CA THR A 4 13.43 16.61 51.82
C THR A 4 13.71 17.23 50.46
N LEU A 5 14.64 16.60 49.75
CA LEU A 5 15.09 16.97 48.41
C LEU A 5 14.01 16.51 47.40
N PHE A 6 13.32 17.44 46.76
CA PHE A 6 12.47 17.14 45.61
C PHE A 6 13.34 17.08 44.36
N THR A 7 13.67 15.87 43.90
CA THR A 7 14.28 15.67 42.59
C THR A 7 13.16 15.67 41.55
N ALA A 8 13.02 16.79 40.84
CA ALA A 8 12.15 16.88 39.67
C ALA A 8 12.82 16.14 38.51
N ILE A 9 12.32 14.95 38.17
CA ILE A 9 12.70 14.26 36.94
C ILE A 9 11.94 14.95 35.80
N PHE A 10 12.62 15.84 35.08
CA PHE A 10 12.14 16.34 33.80
C PHE A 10 12.25 15.18 32.78
N LEU A 11 11.15 14.44 32.59
CA LEU A 11 11.02 13.53 31.48
C LEU A 11 10.87 14.39 30.22
N SER A 12 11.99 14.71 29.56
CA SER A 12 11.99 15.35 28.25
C SER A 12 11.34 14.40 27.24
N ILE A 13 10.04 14.59 26.99
CA ILE A 13 9.33 13.94 25.90
C ILE A 13 9.94 14.52 24.62
N SER A 14 10.92 13.79 24.09
CA SER A 14 11.46 14.03 22.76
C SER A 14 10.42 13.51 21.80
N ILE A 15 9.49 14.37 21.38
CA ILE A 15 8.60 14.06 20.25
C ILE A 15 9.49 14.12 19.00
N LEU A 16 10.25 13.05 18.78
CA LEU A 16 10.80 12.76 17.47
C LEU A 16 9.57 12.45 16.61
N GLY A 17 9.17 13.43 15.80
CA GLY A 17 8.06 13.27 14.86
C GLY A 17 8.30 12.04 13.99
N ILE A 18 7.50 11.00 14.20
CA ILE A 18 7.42 9.84 13.33
C ILE A 18 6.71 10.31 12.06
N TYR A 19 7.40 11.05 11.19
CA TYR A 19 6.96 11.32 9.82
C TYR A 19 7.28 10.09 8.94
N GLY A 20 6.86 8.91 9.37
CA GLY A 20 7.33 7.63 8.83
C GLY A 20 6.28 6.81 8.09
N GLN A 21 4.99 7.12 8.24
CA GLN A 21 3.91 6.36 7.60
C GLN A 21 3.43 7.07 6.33
N VAL A 22 3.38 6.32 5.23
CA VAL A 22 2.76 6.79 3.99
C VAL A 22 1.26 6.91 4.22
N GLU A 23 0.70 8.06 3.89
CA GLU A 23 -0.73 8.32 4.10
C GLU A 23 -1.61 7.57 3.11
N THR A 24 -2.76 7.15 3.63
CA THR A 24 -3.90 6.64 2.88
C THR A 24 -5.05 7.61 3.07
N ARG A 25 -5.58 8.17 1.98
CA ARG A 25 -6.63 9.20 2.02
C ARG A 25 -7.91 8.72 1.35
N PHE A 26 -9.05 9.10 1.95
CA PHE A 26 -10.38 8.83 1.43
C PHE A 26 -10.98 10.07 0.76
N PHE A 27 -11.67 9.86 -0.35
CA PHE A 27 -12.22 10.88 -1.24
C PHE A 27 -13.71 10.62 -1.48
N PRO A 28 -14.61 11.17 -0.65
CA PRO A 28 -16.05 10.91 -0.74
C PRO A 28 -16.66 11.21 -2.11
N ASN A 29 -16.08 12.18 -2.83
CA ASN A 29 -16.53 12.59 -4.16
C ASN A 29 -15.93 11.75 -5.31
N ARG A 30 -15.21 10.67 -4.99
CA ARG A 30 -14.55 9.77 -5.97
C ARG A 30 -13.56 10.50 -6.90
N ASP A 31 -12.85 11.47 -6.34
CA ASP A 31 -11.91 12.33 -7.03
C ASP A 31 -10.44 12.10 -6.61
N ALA A 32 -10.12 10.89 -6.11
CA ALA A 32 -8.77 10.48 -5.74
C ALA A 32 -7.75 10.75 -6.86
N LEU A 33 -8.06 10.36 -8.09
CA LEU A 33 -7.17 10.55 -9.24
C LEU A 33 -7.07 12.03 -9.69
N GLN A 34 -7.95 12.91 -9.22
CA GLN A 34 -7.89 14.35 -9.56
C GLN A 34 -6.88 15.10 -8.69
N GLN A 35 -6.44 14.52 -7.58
CA GLN A 35 -5.49 15.13 -6.65
C GLN A 35 -4.07 15.24 -7.19
N ASN A 36 -3.75 14.48 -8.24
CA ASN A 36 -2.47 14.54 -8.92
C ASN A 36 -2.69 14.56 -10.44
N ARG A 37 -2.06 15.53 -11.12
CA ARG A 37 -2.21 15.75 -12.56
C ARG A 37 -1.87 14.50 -13.39
N LEU A 38 -0.78 13.81 -13.05
CA LEU A 38 -0.34 12.61 -13.78
C LEU A 38 -1.37 11.49 -13.68
N LEU A 39 -1.94 11.28 -12.49
CA LEU A 39 -2.99 10.29 -12.26
C LEU A 39 -4.27 10.63 -13.03
N LYS A 40 -4.65 11.92 -13.06
CA LYS A 40 -5.82 12.42 -13.79
C LYS A 40 -5.72 12.22 -15.31
N GLU A 41 -4.52 12.38 -15.86
CA GLU A 41 -4.25 12.20 -17.29
C GLU A 41 -4.22 10.70 -17.67
N HIS A 42 -3.80 9.83 -16.74
CA HIS A 42 -3.57 8.40 -16.98
C HIS A 42 -4.54 7.50 -16.20
N ARG A 43 -5.83 7.89 -16.13
CA ARG A 43 -6.85 7.14 -15.37
C ARG A 43 -7.12 5.74 -15.90
N ARG A 44 -6.88 5.50 -17.19
CA ARG A 44 -7.06 4.18 -17.80
C ARG A 44 -5.74 3.42 -17.75
N VAL A 45 -5.73 2.30 -17.04
CA VAL A 45 -4.57 1.40 -16.96
C VAL A 45 -4.83 0.19 -17.84
N ALA A 46 -3.99 -0.02 -18.87
CA ALA A 46 -4.22 -1.06 -19.87
C ALA A 46 -3.73 -2.45 -19.42
N LYS A 47 -2.62 -2.50 -18.66
CA LYS A 47 -2.06 -3.75 -18.14
C LYS A 47 -2.75 -4.14 -16.85
N ILE A 48 -3.47 -5.26 -16.90
CA ILE A 48 -4.21 -5.81 -15.75
C ILE A 48 -3.70 -7.22 -15.47
N LYS A 49 -3.34 -7.50 -14.21
CA LYS A 49 -3.06 -8.84 -13.72
C LYS A 49 -4.18 -9.32 -12.82
N ALA A 50 -4.90 -10.33 -13.29
CA ALA A 50 -5.86 -11.06 -12.47
C ALA A 50 -5.15 -12.06 -11.55
N MET A 51 -5.51 -12.06 -10.26
CA MET A 51 -5.12 -13.05 -9.27
C MET A 51 -5.97 -14.32 -9.41
N PRO A 52 -5.46 -15.49 -8.99
CA PRO A 52 -6.25 -16.70 -8.91
C PRO A 52 -7.48 -16.51 -8.03
N PRO A 53 -8.59 -17.24 -8.30
CA PRO A 53 -9.73 -17.24 -7.40
C PRO A 53 -9.33 -17.82 -6.03
N LEU A 54 -9.98 -17.30 -5.00
CA LEU A 54 -9.80 -17.75 -3.63
C LEU A 54 -10.40 -19.15 -3.44
N ASP A 55 -9.69 -20.03 -2.73
CA ASP A 55 -10.25 -21.30 -2.27
C ASP A 55 -11.07 -21.08 -0.99
N ILE A 56 -12.37 -20.86 -1.16
CA ILE A 56 -13.30 -20.57 -0.07
C ILE A 56 -13.41 -21.75 0.90
N GLN A 57 -13.31 -23.00 0.41
CA GLN A 57 -13.40 -24.18 1.29
C GLN A 57 -12.18 -24.27 2.21
N LYS A 58 -10.99 -24.05 1.66
CA LYS A 58 -9.75 -23.98 2.44
C LYS A 58 -9.86 -22.92 3.54
N ILE A 59 -10.38 -21.74 3.23
CA ILE A 59 -10.47 -20.65 4.20
C ILE A 59 -11.52 -20.91 5.27
N ALA A 60 -12.69 -21.46 4.90
CA ALA A 60 -13.70 -21.85 5.88
C ALA A 60 -13.15 -22.87 6.89
N SER A 61 -12.40 -23.87 6.41
CA SER A 61 -11.77 -24.87 7.29
C SER A 61 -10.69 -24.25 8.20
N ALA A 62 -9.84 -23.36 7.67
CA ALA A 62 -8.82 -22.67 8.46
C ALA A 62 -9.44 -21.80 9.56
N ARG A 63 -10.52 -21.07 9.25
CA ARG A 63 -11.23 -20.24 10.24
C ARG A 63 -11.90 -21.05 11.35
N GLN A 64 -12.40 -22.25 11.03
CA GLN A 64 -12.97 -23.13 12.05
C GLN A 64 -11.88 -23.54 13.05
N GLN A 65 -10.71 -23.94 12.53
CA GLN A 65 -9.56 -24.26 13.37
C GLN A 65 -9.06 -23.05 14.18
N GLU A 66 -9.06 -21.86 13.59
CA GLU A 66 -8.66 -20.61 14.29
C GLU A 66 -9.59 -20.21 15.43
N ARG A 67 -10.86 -20.64 15.42
CA ARG A 67 -11.77 -20.40 16.55
C ARG A 67 -11.48 -21.34 17.72
N ASP A 68 -10.92 -22.50 17.42
CA ASP A 68 -10.64 -23.56 18.39
C ASP A 68 -9.22 -23.41 18.99
N ASP A 69 -8.30 -22.76 18.26
CA ASP A 69 -6.92 -22.51 18.65
C ASP A 69 -6.65 -21.01 18.95
N ASN A 70 -5.78 -20.68 19.92
CA ASN A 70 -5.36 -19.29 20.18
C ASN A 70 -4.34 -18.79 19.14
N VAL A 71 -4.72 -18.80 17.86
CA VAL A 71 -3.89 -18.41 16.73
C VAL A 71 -4.16 -16.97 16.29
N PRO A 72 -3.17 -16.27 15.70
CA PRO A 72 -3.35 -14.90 15.24
C PRO A 72 -4.45 -14.78 14.18
N PHE A 73 -5.24 -13.71 14.29
CA PHE A 73 -6.30 -13.39 13.33
C PHE A 73 -5.77 -13.26 11.89
N ARG A 74 -6.40 -13.97 10.95
CA ARG A 74 -6.07 -13.93 9.53
C ARG A 74 -7.21 -13.26 8.76
N PHE A 75 -6.94 -12.09 8.19
CA PHE A 75 -7.93 -11.31 7.44
C PHE A 75 -7.88 -11.53 5.92
N GLY A 76 -6.83 -12.18 5.42
CA GLY A 76 -6.59 -12.35 3.99
C GLY A 76 -5.63 -13.48 3.63
N GLU A 77 -5.66 -13.88 2.35
CA GLU A 77 -4.76 -14.87 1.76
C GLU A 77 -3.76 -14.16 0.83
N GLY A 78 -2.48 -14.55 0.92
CA GLY A 78 -1.42 -14.01 0.09
C GLY A 78 -1.18 -14.85 -1.16
N PHE A 79 -1.16 -14.21 -2.33
CA PHE A 79 -0.70 -14.81 -3.57
C PHE A 79 0.75 -14.40 -3.83
N ASP A 80 1.66 -15.37 -3.88
CA ASP A 80 3.05 -15.14 -4.22
C ASP A 80 3.21 -14.81 -5.71
N THR A 81 3.94 -13.75 -6.00
CA THR A 81 4.14 -13.20 -7.33
C THR A 81 5.58 -12.80 -7.58
N ARG A 82 5.90 -12.54 -8.84
CA ARG A 82 7.16 -11.91 -9.28
C ARG A 82 6.85 -10.85 -10.32
N ILE A 83 5.97 -9.92 -9.97
CA ILE A 83 5.59 -8.82 -10.86
C ILE A 83 6.63 -7.72 -10.70
N THR A 84 7.14 -7.22 -11.81
CA THR A 84 8.22 -6.23 -11.88
C THR A 84 7.79 -5.06 -12.75
N LEU A 85 8.66 -4.06 -12.88
CA LEU A 85 8.43 -2.93 -13.80
C LEU A 85 8.31 -3.35 -15.28
N ALA A 86 8.72 -4.56 -15.64
CA ALA A 86 8.55 -5.10 -17.00
C ALA A 86 7.11 -5.54 -17.33
N ASP A 87 6.27 -5.76 -16.31
CA ASP A 87 4.92 -6.30 -16.48
C ASP A 87 3.85 -5.20 -16.74
N GLY A 88 4.14 -3.97 -16.33
CA GLY A 88 3.26 -2.82 -16.54
C GLY A 88 3.56 -2.06 -17.83
N GLU A 89 3.06 -0.84 -17.90
CA GLU A 89 3.21 0.04 -19.06
C GLU A 89 3.84 1.37 -18.66
N TRP A 90 4.89 1.76 -19.38
CA TRP A 90 5.53 3.07 -19.25
C TRP A 90 4.99 4.03 -20.31
N THR A 91 4.58 5.22 -19.89
CA THR A 91 4.20 6.33 -20.74
C THR A 91 5.11 7.53 -20.46
N ASP A 92 5.71 8.12 -21.50
CA ASP A 92 6.48 9.34 -21.32
C ASP A 92 5.56 10.54 -21.02
N THR A 93 6.05 11.44 -20.18
CA THR A 93 5.37 12.65 -19.72
C THR A 93 6.29 13.85 -19.91
N GLU A 94 5.78 15.07 -19.68
CA GLU A 94 6.60 16.29 -19.82
C GLU A 94 7.87 16.28 -18.94
N ASN A 95 7.79 15.74 -17.72
CA ASN A 95 8.87 15.84 -16.72
C ASN A 95 9.52 14.49 -16.36
N GLY A 96 9.21 13.43 -17.10
CA GLY A 96 9.65 12.09 -16.76
C GLY A 96 8.81 11.02 -17.44
N ARG A 97 8.57 9.92 -16.76
CA ARG A 97 7.72 8.84 -17.24
C ARG A 97 6.85 8.28 -16.13
N LEU A 98 5.69 7.77 -16.51
CA LEU A 98 4.73 7.14 -15.60
C LEU A 98 4.60 5.67 -15.95
N TRP A 99 4.88 4.80 -14.98
CA TRP A 99 4.54 3.39 -15.04
C TRP A 99 3.17 3.14 -14.44
N THR A 100 2.39 2.27 -15.08
CA THR A 100 1.07 1.89 -14.56
C THR A 100 0.83 0.39 -14.69
N MET A 101 0.14 -0.18 -13.70
CA MET A 101 -0.37 -1.54 -13.74
C MET A 101 -1.54 -1.70 -12.77
N ALA A 102 -2.57 -2.43 -13.19
CA ALA A 102 -3.71 -2.76 -12.34
C ALA A 102 -3.64 -4.22 -11.90
N ILE A 103 -4.10 -4.47 -10.68
CA ILE A 103 -4.22 -5.79 -10.08
C ILE A 103 -5.69 -6.02 -9.75
N GLU A 104 -6.24 -7.14 -10.19
CA GLU A 104 -7.62 -7.56 -9.91
C GLU A 104 -7.60 -8.86 -9.11
N SER A 105 -8.22 -8.88 -7.94
CA SER A 105 -8.37 -10.04 -7.07
C SER A 105 -9.83 -10.19 -6.67
N LYS A 106 -10.63 -10.67 -7.63
CA LYS A 106 -12.10 -10.66 -7.57
C LYS A 106 -12.68 -11.06 -6.22
N GLY A 107 -13.56 -10.22 -5.69
CA GLY A 107 -14.25 -10.45 -4.41
C GLY A 107 -13.46 -10.08 -3.16
N ALA A 108 -12.24 -9.54 -3.29
CA ALA A 108 -11.52 -8.99 -2.15
C ALA A 108 -12.21 -7.75 -1.57
N TYR A 109 -12.25 -7.63 -0.25
CA TYR A 109 -12.68 -6.39 0.43
C TYR A 109 -11.61 -5.29 0.33
N SER A 110 -10.34 -5.70 0.34
CA SER A 110 -9.20 -4.84 0.12
C SER A 110 -8.02 -5.63 -0.44
N ILE A 111 -7.09 -4.91 -1.06
CA ILE A 111 -5.83 -5.41 -1.56
C ILE A 111 -4.71 -4.60 -0.92
N ASN A 112 -3.65 -5.28 -0.48
CA ASN A 112 -2.38 -4.65 -0.16
C ASN A 112 -1.21 -5.47 -0.72
N PHE A 113 -0.03 -4.85 -0.75
CA PHE A 113 1.12 -5.39 -1.43
C PHE A 113 2.30 -5.56 -0.49
N VAL A 114 3.04 -6.64 -0.70
CA VAL A 114 4.39 -6.82 -0.16
C VAL A 114 5.37 -6.71 -1.31
N PHE A 115 6.21 -5.69 -1.23
CA PHE A 115 7.31 -5.47 -2.16
C PHE A 115 8.62 -6.02 -1.60
N ASN A 116 9.48 -6.46 -2.51
CA ASN A 116 10.90 -6.64 -2.29
C ASN A 116 11.66 -5.93 -3.42
N ASP A 117 12.98 -5.80 -3.26
CA ASP A 117 13.85 -5.07 -4.18
C ASP A 117 13.30 -3.65 -4.45
N PHE A 118 12.70 -3.04 -3.43
CA PHE A 118 12.03 -1.76 -3.50
C PHE A 118 13.03 -0.61 -3.30
N TYR A 119 13.16 0.22 -4.32
CA TYR A 119 13.96 1.43 -4.28
C TYR A 119 13.33 2.48 -5.19
N LEU A 120 13.06 3.66 -4.64
CA LEU A 120 12.69 4.86 -5.38
C LEU A 120 13.82 5.90 -5.34
N PRO A 121 14.31 6.41 -6.48
CA PRO A 121 15.25 7.52 -6.49
C PRO A 121 14.56 8.81 -6.01
N GLU A 122 15.36 9.81 -5.65
CA GLU A 122 14.83 11.13 -5.29
C GLU A 122 13.97 11.73 -6.42
N GLY A 123 12.77 12.21 -6.07
CA GLY A 123 11.79 12.76 -7.01
C GLY A 123 10.87 11.73 -7.67
N ALA A 124 11.11 10.43 -7.48
CA ALA A 124 10.14 9.40 -7.86
C ALA A 124 9.01 9.29 -6.82
N GLU A 125 7.81 9.00 -7.29
CA GLU A 125 6.61 8.90 -6.47
C GLU A 125 5.77 7.70 -6.88
N LEU A 126 5.33 6.90 -5.91
CA LEU A 126 4.39 5.80 -6.14
C LEU A 126 3.06 6.06 -5.46
N TYR A 127 1.97 5.81 -6.18
CA TYR A 127 0.59 5.90 -5.73
C TYR A 127 -0.16 4.60 -6.00
N ILE A 128 -1.17 4.33 -5.18
CA ILE A 128 -2.11 3.23 -5.42
C ILE A 128 -3.53 3.75 -5.21
N SER A 129 -4.43 3.51 -6.16
CA SER A 129 -5.83 3.91 -6.07
C SER A 129 -6.74 2.74 -6.41
N ASN A 130 -7.91 2.71 -5.79
CA ASN A 130 -8.93 1.72 -6.12
C ASN A 130 -9.75 2.12 -7.35
N GLU A 131 -10.47 1.15 -7.91
CA GLU A 131 -11.32 1.37 -9.08
C GLU A 131 -12.45 2.38 -8.83
N GLU A 132 -12.99 2.43 -7.60
CA GLU A 132 -14.05 3.39 -7.26
C GLU A 132 -13.56 4.84 -7.25
N GLY A 133 -12.25 5.06 -7.17
CA GLY A 133 -11.64 6.39 -7.10
C GLY A 133 -11.92 7.13 -5.80
N ASP A 134 -12.39 6.45 -4.76
CA ASP A 134 -12.62 7.02 -3.43
C ASP A 134 -11.43 6.84 -2.47
N MET A 135 -10.33 6.23 -2.93
CA MET A 135 -9.16 5.97 -2.08
C MET A 135 -7.84 6.17 -2.83
N LEU A 136 -6.89 6.83 -2.16
CA LEU A 136 -5.52 7.04 -2.66
C LEU A 136 -4.50 6.77 -1.55
N TYR A 137 -3.63 5.80 -1.78
CA TYR A 137 -2.42 5.59 -1.01
C TYR A 137 -1.24 6.31 -1.67
N GLY A 138 -0.45 7.04 -0.88
CA GLY A 138 0.75 7.73 -1.35
C GLY A 138 0.72 9.26 -1.23
N PRO A 139 1.80 9.94 -1.68
CA PRO A 139 2.94 9.34 -2.38
C PRO A 139 3.85 8.53 -1.47
N VAL A 140 4.25 7.35 -1.92
CA VAL A 140 5.48 6.71 -1.45
C VAL A 140 6.64 7.40 -2.16
N THR A 141 7.67 7.80 -1.41
CA THR A 141 8.84 8.52 -1.95
C THR A 141 10.12 7.79 -1.54
N SER A 142 11.29 8.29 -1.97
CA SER A 142 12.60 7.78 -1.56
C SER A 142 12.81 7.70 -0.03
N LYS A 143 12.05 8.48 0.76
CA LYS A 143 12.07 8.42 2.23
C LYS A 143 11.57 7.10 2.79
N ALA A 144 10.79 6.34 2.02
CA ALA A 144 10.28 5.03 2.40
C ALA A 144 11.22 3.88 2.04
N ASN A 145 12.35 4.15 1.38
CA ASN A 145 13.33 3.13 1.05
C ASN A 145 13.93 2.55 2.34
N THR A 146 14.00 1.22 2.41
CA THR A 146 14.61 0.48 3.50
C THR A 146 15.92 -0.15 3.03
N GLU A 147 16.87 -0.38 3.94
CA GLU A 147 18.17 -0.99 3.60
C GLU A 147 18.02 -2.39 2.98
N ASN A 148 16.97 -3.13 3.34
CA ASN A 148 16.70 -4.47 2.84
C ASN A 148 15.74 -4.49 1.63
N GLY A 149 15.30 -3.33 1.14
CA GLY A 149 14.39 -3.21 0.00
C GLY A 149 13.00 -3.82 0.23
N HIS A 150 12.60 -4.06 1.49
CA HIS A 150 11.26 -4.52 1.82
C HIS A 150 10.33 -3.33 2.07
N PHE A 151 9.14 -3.39 1.50
CA PHE A 151 8.11 -2.37 1.69
C PHE A 151 6.73 -3.01 1.68
N LEU A 152 5.85 -2.57 2.58
CA LEU A 152 4.48 -3.05 2.70
C LEU A 152 3.53 -1.86 2.57
N THR A 153 2.49 -2.01 1.77
CA THR A 153 1.46 -0.97 1.65
C THR A 153 0.40 -1.12 2.73
N ASP A 154 -0.34 -0.04 2.94
CA ASP A 154 -1.62 -0.09 3.63
C ASP A 154 -2.67 -0.86 2.81
N LEU A 155 -3.84 -1.12 3.41
CA LEU A 155 -5.00 -1.71 2.75
C LEU A 155 -5.64 -0.70 1.78
N ILE A 156 -5.85 -1.10 0.53
CA ILE A 156 -6.61 -0.33 -0.45
C ILE A 156 -7.94 -1.04 -0.68
N LYS A 157 -9.04 -0.33 -0.48
CA LYS A 157 -10.41 -0.84 -0.60
C LYS A 157 -10.71 -1.37 -2.01
N GLY A 158 -11.51 -2.43 -2.08
CA GLY A 158 -12.00 -3.01 -3.33
C GLY A 158 -11.14 -4.15 -3.86
N ASP A 159 -11.62 -4.79 -4.92
CA ASP A 159 -11.01 -5.96 -5.53
C ASP A 159 -10.22 -5.65 -6.81
N LYS A 160 -10.16 -4.38 -7.19
CA LYS A 160 -9.34 -3.89 -8.30
C LYS A 160 -8.65 -2.59 -7.92
N VAL A 161 -7.33 -2.59 -8.04
CA VAL A 161 -6.48 -1.46 -7.66
C VAL A 161 -5.45 -1.18 -8.75
N SER A 162 -5.12 0.10 -8.94
CA SER A 162 -4.15 0.57 -9.91
C SER A 162 -2.95 1.17 -9.20
N ILE A 163 -1.74 0.75 -9.61
CA ILE A 163 -0.47 1.26 -9.13
C ILE A 163 0.09 2.23 -10.19
N TYR A 164 0.61 3.34 -9.72
CA TYR A 164 1.21 4.39 -10.52
C TYR A 164 2.59 4.70 -9.96
N LEU A 165 3.64 4.65 -10.78
CA LEU A 165 4.99 5.05 -10.40
C LEU A 165 5.50 6.11 -11.37
N PHE A 166 5.72 7.32 -10.87
CA PHE A 166 6.38 8.37 -11.62
C PHE A 166 7.89 8.31 -11.38
N GLU A 167 8.66 8.44 -12.46
CA GLU A 167 10.11 8.69 -12.41
C GLU A 167 10.45 9.98 -13.16
N PRO A 168 11.20 10.90 -12.53
CA PRO A 168 11.62 12.11 -13.20
C PRO A 168 12.67 11.81 -14.29
N SER A 169 12.74 12.66 -15.33
CA SER A 169 13.60 12.44 -16.50
C SER A 169 15.08 12.21 -16.16
N ASN A 170 15.59 12.89 -15.13
CA ASN A 170 16.98 12.77 -14.67
C ASN A 170 17.26 11.50 -13.83
N LYS A 171 16.24 10.67 -13.57
CA LYS A 171 16.29 9.42 -12.78
C LYS A 171 15.72 8.22 -13.51
N ARG A 172 15.63 8.30 -14.85
CA ARG A 172 15.03 7.26 -15.68
C ARG A 172 15.73 5.90 -15.47
N ASN A 173 14.96 4.87 -15.19
CA ASN A 173 15.42 3.49 -14.92
C ASN A 173 16.20 3.31 -13.61
N GLU A 174 16.14 4.27 -12.68
CA GLU A 174 16.77 4.11 -11.36
C GLU A 174 15.83 3.41 -10.34
N SER A 175 14.51 3.46 -10.53
CA SER A 175 13.56 2.77 -9.65
C SER A 175 13.61 1.26 -9.81
N GLN A 176 13.43 0.57 -8.70
CA GLN A 176 13.35 -0.88 -8.62
C GLN A 176 12.15 -1.24 -7.75
N LEU A 177 11.36 -2.22 -8.20
CA LEU A 177 10.37 -2.87 -7.37
C LEU A 177 10.07 -4.26 -7.92
N THR A 178 9.80 -5.17 -7.00
CA THR A 178 9.14 -6.45 -7.27
C THR A 178 7.96 -6.58 -6.32
N ILE A 179 6.75 -6.77 -6.85
CA ILE A 179 5.60 -7.19 -6.05
C ILE A 179 5.78 -8.68 -5.78
N LYS A 180 6.25 -8.99 -4.57
CA LYS A 180 6.45 -10.36 -4.08
C LYS A 180 5.15 -11.04 -3.74
N ARG A 181 4.18 -10.28 -3.23
CA ARG A 181 2.90 -10.82 -2.79
C ARG A 181 1.78 -9.81 -2.95
N VAL A 182 0.67 -10.30 -3.47
CA VAL A 182 -0.62 -9.60 -3.48
C VAL A 182 -1.49 -10.24 -2.41
N VAL A 183 -1.96 -9.46 -1.44
CA VAL A 183 -2.82 -9.97 -0.37
C VAL A 183 -4.27 -9.69 -0.73
N HIS A 184 -5.09 -10.73 -0.76
CA HIS A 184 -6.53 -10.67 -0.92
C HIS A 184 -7.18 -10.68 0.47
N ALA A 185 -7.76 -9.58 0.90
CA ALA A 185 -8.56 -9.56 2.13
C ALA A 185 -9.94 -10.17 1.89
N TYR A 186 -10.21 -11.28 2.57
CA TYR A 186 -11.53 -11.92 2.58
C TYR A 186 -12.39 -11.48 3.78
N GLU A 187 -11.81 -10.67 4.69
CA GLU A 187 -12.52 -10.00 5.77
C GLU A 187 -12.58 -8.49 5.51
N ASN A 188 -13.70 -7.88 5.88
CA ASN A 188 -13.87 -6.44 5.75
C ASN A 188 -13.27 -5.71 6.96
N MET A 189 -12.01 -5.29 6.83
CA MET A 189 -11.30 -4.60 7.90
C MET A 189 -11.89 -3.22 8.25
N TRP A 190 -12.64 -2.58 7.34
CA TRP A 190 -13.24 -1.27 7.60
C TRP A 190 -14.32 -1.32 8.68
N LEU A 191 -15.03 -2.45 8.81
CA LEU A 191 -16.03 -2.63 9.87
C LEU A 191 -15.42 -2.61 11.28
N TYR A 192 -14.13 -2.94 11.41
CA TYR A 192 -13.46 -2.96 12.71
C TYR A 192 -12.89 -1.59 13.11
N VAL A 193 -12.57 -0.74 12.13
CA VAL A 193 -12.06 0.61 12.38
C VAL A 193 -13.14 1.48 13.03
N ASP A 194 -14.37 1.43 12.53
CA ASP A 194 -15.51 2.19 13.06
C ASP A 194 -15.96 1.74 14.46
N LEU A 195 -15.63 0.51 14.89
CA LEU A 195 -15.98 -0.04 16.20
C LEU A 195 -14.95 0.27 17.30
N SER A 196 -13.82 0.87 16.93
CA SER A 196 -12.72 1.21 17.85
C SER A 196 -12.63 2.70 18.20
N GLY A 197 -13.56 3.52 17.67
CA GLY A 197 -13.68 4.96 17.91
C GLY A 197 -14.73 5.33 18.96
#